data_AF-A0A2X4TKS3-F1
#
_entry.id   AF-A0A2X4TKS3-F1
#
_cell.length_a   1.000
_cell.length_b   1.000
_cell.length_c   1.000
_cell.angle_alpha   90.00
_cell.angle_beta   90.00
_cell.angle_gamma   90.00
#
_symmetry.space_group_name_H-M   'P 1'
#
loop_
_entity.id
_entity.type
_entity.pdbx_description
1 polymer ?
#
loop_
_entity_poly.entity_id
_entity_poly.type
_entity_poly.pdbx_seq_one_letter_code
_entity_poly.pdbx_strand_id
1 'polypeptide(L)'
;MADGEVVAYRVCRDYLTIAWESGPLNFSGSFVLVRHYIQPGEKESSGLHFYTLYMHLAPYSAYEAEAENQWVIQDTLRAYSEMDWLTAKLTSESTSPQIAGHMPKGARVEWDPADSNLNATGNNKRKYGLVALKGLPEDTSSTLTPGKRYWVVVDNNNIKSAPGAGPGWWRQLLPPAKEVMVFDKTVSLSSPFAIKAGDPIGHMGYYQAPKDGVMRRDIRCISNARAWMITWKNS
;
A
#
# COMPACT_ATOMS: atom_id res chain seq x y z
N MET A 1 -7.27 -20.64 13.05
CA MET A 1 -8.55 -20.63 12.32
C MET A 1 -8.32 -21.04 10.86
N ALA A 2 -9.35 -21.01 10.00
CA ALA A 2 -9.28 -21.48 8.62
C ALA A 2 -8.77 -20.41 7.65
N ASP A 3 -7.97 -20.84 6.68
CA ASP A 3 -7.65 -20.06 5.48
C ASP A 3 -8.93 -19.74 4.68
N GLY A 4 -8.83 -18.80 3.76
CA GLY A 4 -9.94 -18.41 2.92
C GLY A 4 -9.52 -18.12 1.50
N GLU A 5 -10.51 -17.80 0.67
CA GLU A 5 -10.33 -17.38 -0.70
C GLU A 5 -11.25 -16.18 -0.97
N VAL A 6 -10.69 -15.10 -1.51
CA VAL A 6 -11.50 -13.99 -2.03
C VAL A 6 -12.24 -14.49 -3.26
N VAL A 7 -13.57 -14.43 -3.22
CA VAL A 7 -14.45 -14.93 -4.30
C VAL A 7 -15.19 -13.81 -5.01
N ALA A 8 -15.39 -12.67 -4.34
CA ALA A 8 -15.96 -11.47 -4.95
C ALA A 8 -15.48 -10.22 -4.22
N TYR A 9 -15.46 -9.09 -4.91
CA TYR A 9 -15.09 -7.81 -4.31
C TYR A 9 -15.81 -6.65 -4.99
N ARG A 10 -15.84 -5.51 -4.30
CA ARG A 10 -16.05 -4.19 -4.88
C ARG A 10 -15.01 -3.27 -4.27
N VAL A 11 -14.17 -2.65 -5.10
CA VAL A 11 -13.25 -1.60 -4.66
C VAL A 11 -13.75 -0.29 -5.24
N CYS A 12 -14.19 0.63 -4.38
CA CYS A 12 -14.55 1.98 -4.83
C CYS A 12 -13.28 2.76 -5.18
N ARG A 13 -13.32 3.59 -6.24
CA ARG A 13 -12.20 4.49 -6.55
C ARG A 13 -12.03 5.51 -5.43
N ASP A 14 -13.14 6.11 -5.02
CA ASP A 14 -13.24 7.17 -4.02
C ASP A 14 -14.41 6.93 -3.05
N TYR A 15 -14.50 7.76 -2.01
CA TYR A 15 -15.66 7.77 -1.11
C TYR A 15 -16.94 8.14 -1.88
N LEU A 16 -18.04 7.47 -1.55
CA LEU A 16 -19.36 7.80 -2.09
C LEU A 16 -19.96 8.95 -1.29
N THR A 17 -20.73 9.80 -1.97
CA THR A 17 -21.39 10.96 -1.35
C THR A 17 -22.91 10.83 -1.39
N ILE A 18 -23.56 11.27 -0.31
CA ILE A 18 -25.01 11.49 -0.26
C ILE A 18 -25.25 12.96 0.08
N ALA A 19 -26.13 13.62 -0.67
CA ALA A 19 -26.54 14.99 -0.35
C ALA A 19 -27.31 15.01 0.99
N TRP A 20 -26.90 15.89 1.90
CA TRP A 20 -27.55 16.11 3.18
C TRP A 20 -27.69 17.61 3.46
N GLU A 21 -28.63 18.00 4.32
CA GLU A 21 -29.00 19.40 4.57
C GLU A 21 -27.81 20.28 4.98
N SER A 22 -26.87 19.72 5.75
CA SER A 22 -25.67 20.42 6.23
C SER A 22 -24.45 20.31 5.31
N GLY A 23 -24.60 19.68 4.13
CA GLY A 23 -23.51 19.37 3.20
C GLY A 23 -23.38 17.87 2.92
N PRO A 24 -22.63 17.45 1.88
CA PRO A 24 -22.54 16.06 1.48
C PRO A 24 -21.89 15.17 2.56
N LEU A 25 -22.48 14.00 2.80
CA LEU A 25 -21.96 12.96 3.69
C LEU A 25 -21.19 11.91 2.88
N ASN A 26 -20.00 11.55 3.35
CA ASN A 26 -19.12 10.56 2.74
C ASN A 26 -19.23 9.20 3.44
N PHE A 27 -19.28 8.14 2.66
CA PHE A 27 -19.22 6.77 3.17
C PHE A 27 -18.49 5.86 2.19
N SER A 28 -17.90 4.78 2.70
CA SER A 28 -17.27 3.80 1.82
C SER A 28 -18.25 2.72 1.34
N GLY A 29 -18.19 2.42 0.05
CA GLY A 29 -18.92 1.34 -0.62
C GLY A 29 -18.07 0.11 -0.95
N SER A 30 -16.80 0.06 -0.56
CA SER A 30 -15.94 -1.09 -0.84
C SER A 30 -16.27 -2.28 0.06
N PHE A 31 -16.19 -3.49 -0.50
CA PHE A 31 -16.33 -4.74 0.24
C PHE A 31 -15.52 -5.88 -0.36
N VAL A 32 -15.29 -6.92 0.43
CA VAL A 32 -14.67 -8.19 0.01
C VAL A 32 -15.49 -9.35 0.56
N LEU A 33 -15.77 -10.35 -0.27
CA LEU A 33 -16.40 -11.60 0.11
C LEU A 33 -15.35 -12.70 0.12
N VAL A 34 -15.16 -13.34 1.28
CA VAL A 34 -14.21 -14.45 1.46
C VAL A 34 -14.99 -15.74 1.68
N ARG A 35 -14.65 -16.77 0.91
CA ARG A 35 -15.11 -18.14 1.11
C ARG A 35 -14.11 -18.88 1.98
N HIS A 36 -14.60 -19.65 2.93
CA HIS A 36 -13.80 -20.53 3.76
C HIS A 36 -14.24 -21.98 3.55
N TYR A 37 -13.36 -22.91 3.90
CA TYR A 37 -13.67 -24.33 3.98
C TYR A 37 -13.24 -24.86 5.34
N ILE A 38 -14.15 -25.56 6.01
CA ILE A 38 -13.85 -26.31 7.22
C ILE A 38 -14.33 -27.73 7.05
N GLN A 39 -13.61 -28.67 7.63
CA GLN A 39 -14.02 -30.06 7.69
C GLN A 39 -14.04 -30.52 9.15
N PRO A 40 -15.19 -30.37 9.85
CA PRO A 40 -15.30 -30.71 11.26
C PRO A 40 -15.18 -32.22 11.56
N GLY A 41 -15.41 -33.10 10.57
CA GLY A 41 -15.32 -34.55 10.72
C GLY A 41 -14.27 -35.20 9.81
N GLU A 42 -14.04 -36.50 10.00
CA GLU A 42 -13.03 -37.24 9.21
C GLU A 42 -13.46 -37.54 7.77
N LYS A 43 -14.75 -37.45 7.46
CA LYS A 43 -15.30 -37.73 6.13
C LYS A 43 -15.39 -36.46 5.29
N GLU A 44 -15.11 -36.56 3.99
CA GLU A 44 -15.28 -35.46 3.04
C GLU A 44 -16.71 -34.89 3.03
N SER A 45 -17.73 -35.74 3.27
CA SER A 45 -19.14 -35.31 3.35
C SER A 45 -19.44 -34.37 4.52
N SER A 46 -18.51 -34.21 5.46
CA SER A 46 -18.64 -33.25 6.57
C SER A 46 -18.07 -31.87 6.23
N GLY A 47 -17.48 -31.70 5.04
CA GLY A 47 -16.97 -30.41 4.56
C GLY A 47 -18.07 -29.36 4.45
N LEU A 48 -17.79 -28.16 4.95
CA LEU A 48 -18.70 -27.02 4.89
C LEU A 48 -17.97 -25.79 4.34
N HIS A 49 -18.61 -25.15 3.37
CA HIS A 49 -18.24 -23.80 2.95
C HIS A 49 -19.08 -22.77 3.68
N PHE A 50 -18.43 -21.76 4.22
CA PHE A 50 -19.10 -20.56 4.73
C PHE A 50 -18.45 -19.32 4.14
N TYR A 51 -19.18 -18.21 4.17
CA TYR A 51 -18.77 -16.97 3.54
C TYR A 51 -18.76 -15.84 4.57
N THR A 52 -17.72 -15.02 4.53
CA THR A 52 -17.57 -13.83 5.37
C THR A 52 -17.56 -12.60 4.47
N LEU A 53 -18.50 -11.68 4.71
CA LEU A 53 -18.60 -10.41 3.98
C LEU A 53 -17.96 -9.30 4.82
N TYR A 54 -16.88 -8.71 4.31
CA TYR A 54 -16.22 -7.54 4.89
C TYR A 54 -16.71 -6.28 4.19
N MET A 55 -17.54 -5.48 4.85
CA MET A 55 -18.10 -4.24 4.31
C MET A 55 -17.40 -3.00 4.87
N HIS A 56 -17.66 -1.85 4.24
CA HIS A 56 -17.15 -0.54 4.64
C HIS A 56 -15.63 -0.45 4.65
N LEU A 57 -14.96 -1.21 3.79
CA LEU A 57 -13.51 -1.11 3.61
C LEU A 57 -13.16 0.22 2.94
N ALA A 58 -11.99 0.78 3.17
CA ALA A 58 -11.59 2.04 2.57
C ALA A 58 -11.59 1.97 1.02
N PRO A 59 -11.90 3.06 0.30
CA PRO A 59 -11.76 3.13 -1.15
C PRO A 59 -10.29 3.15 -1.56
N TYR A 60 -10.01 2.93 -2.85
CA TYR A 60 -8.65 2.90 -3.40
C TYR A 60 -7.86 4.17 -3.09
N SER A 61 -8.47 5.34 -3.23
CA SER A 61 -7.81 6.62 -2.96
C SER A 61 -7.32 6.80 -1.53
N ALA A 62 -7.95 6.15 -0.54
CA ALA A 62 -7.47 6.17 0.83
C ALA A 62 -6.09 5.48 0.97
N TYR A 63 -5.82 4.45 0.16
CA TYR A 63 -4.53 3.78 0.13
C TYR A 63 -3.52 4.51 -0.78
N GLU A 64 -3.99 5.27 -1.78
CA GLU A 64 -3.13 6.18 -2.56
C GLU A 64 -2.57 7.30 -1.66
N ALA A 65 -3.41 7.86 -0.77
CA ALA A 65 -2.99 8.86 0.21
C ALA A 65 -1.99 8.30 1.24
N GLU A 66 -2.15 7.04 1.67
CA GLU A 66 -1.16 6.36 2.54
C GLU A 66 0.12 5.97 1.79
N ALA A 67 0.09 5.95 0.46
CA ALA A 67 1.26 5.84 -0.41
C ALA A 67 1.79 7.21 -0.87
N GLU A 68 1.34 8.31 -0.27
CA GLU A 68 2.06 9.57 -0.37
C GLU A 68 3.52 9.30 -0.03
N ASN A 69 4.40 9.71 -0.95
CA ASN A 69 5.83 9.49 -0.85
C ASN A 69 6.29 8.03 -0.94
N GLN A 70 5.46 7.05 -1.30
CA GLN A 70 5.93 5.70 -1.61
C GLN A 70 6.17 5.49 -3.10
N TRP A 71 7.27 4.83 -3.43
CA TRP A 71 7.75 4.66 -4.80
C TRP A 71 8.29 3.25 -5.04
N VAL A 72 8.23 2.81 -6.29
CA VAL A 72 8.83 1.56 -6.78
C VAL A 72 9.92 1.89 -7.79
N ILE A 73 11.11 1.35 -7.53
CA ILE A 73 12.29 1.47 -8.37
C ILE A 73 12.05 0.71 -9.69
N GLN A 74 12.26 1.39 -10.83
CA GLN A 74 11.93 0.85 -12.15
C GLN A 74 13.07 0.07 -12.82
N ASP A 75 14.31 0.31 -12.39
CA ASP A 75 15.51 -0.37 -12.88
C ASP A 75 16.57 -0.49 -11.77
N THR A 76 17.63 -1.26 -11.95
CA THR A 76 18.70 -1.37 -10.95
C THR A 76 19.50 -0.08 -10.88
N LEU A 77 19.37 0.67 -9.79
CA LEU A 77 20.01 1.98 -9.59
C LEU A 77 21.22 1.87 -8.67
N ARG A 78 22.19 2.78 -8.82
CA ARG A 78 23.25 2.96 -7.83
C ARG A 78 22.67 3.65 -6.60
N ALA A 79 22.95 3.09 -5.42
CA ALA A 79 22.59 3.64 -4.13
C ALA A 79 23.85 4.16 -3.43
N TYR A 80 23.80 5.41 -2.98
CA TYR A 80 24.89 6.07 -2.27
C TYR A 80 24.51 6.24 -0.80
N SER A 81 25.48 6.13 0.11
CA SER A 81 25.23 6.35 1.53
C SER A 81 24.93 7.83 1.81
N GLU A 82 24.10 8.11 2.81
CA GLU A 82 23.79 9.47 3.23
C GLU A 82 25.05 10.24 3.67
N MET A 83 25.92 9.58 4.44
CA MET A 83 27.16 10.16 4.99
C MET A 83 28.20 10.47 3.90
N ASP A 84 28.39 9.57 2.94
CA ASP A 84 29.37 9.76 1.86
C ASP A 84 28.91 10.86 0.90
N TRP A 85 27.59 10.96 0.66
CA TRP A 85 27.01 12.05 -0.13
C TRP A 85 27.20 13.41 0.53
N LEU A 86 26.97 13.51 1.84
CA LEU A 86 27.23 14.72 2.62
C LEU A 86 28.71 15.10 2.57
N THR A 87 29.60 14.12 2.72
CA THR A 87 31.05 14.33 2.68
C THR A 87 31.49 14.86 1.31
N ALA A 88 31.05 14.24 0.22
CA ALA A 88 31.36 14.68 -1.15
C ALA A 88 30.87 16.12 -1.44
N LYS A 89 29.74 16.53 -0.84
CA LYS A 89 29.22 17.90 -0.99
C LYS A 89 30.04 18.93 -0.20
N LEU A 90 30.61 18.53 0.93
CA LEU A 90 31.38 19.41 1.82
C LEU A 90 32.84 19.58 1.39
N THR A 91 33.44 18.58 0.74
CA THR A 91 34.88 18.60 0.43
C THR A 91 35.23 19.39 -0.84
N SER A 92 34.27 19.82 -1.66
CA SER A 92 34.46 20.66 -2.87
C SER A 92 35.45 20.16 -3.94
N GLU A 93 36.13 19.05 -3.67
CA GLU A 93 36.91 18.30 -4.63
C GLU A 93 35.98 17.34 -5.38
N SER A 94 36.32 17.05 -6.63
CA SER A 94 35.59 16.21 -7.60
C SER A 94 35.42 14.73 -7.20
N THR A 95 35.33 14.44 -5.90
CA THR A 95 35.18 13.10 -5.34
C THR A 95 33.71 12.70 -5.41
N SER A 96 33.39 11.78 -6.32
CA SER A 96 32.05 11.21 -6.41
C SER A 96 31.72 10.42 -5.12
N PRO A 97 30.49 10.51 -4.61
CA PRO A 97 30.10 9.78 -3.42
C PRO A 97 30.28 8.26 -3.63
N GLN A 98 30.71 7.56 -2.57
CA GLN A 98 30.91 6.11 -2.66
C GLN A 98 29.59 5.37 -2.81
N ILE A 99 29.61 4.32 -3.64
CA ILE A 99 28.47 3.46 -3.88
C ILE A 99 28.32 2.51 -2.70
N ALA A 100 27.22 2.64 -1.96
CA ALA A 100 26.87 1.73 -0.86
C ALA A 100 26.29 0.40 -1.37
N GLY A 101 25.74 0.39 -2.57
CA GLY A 101 25.25 -0.81 -3.24
C GLY A 101 24.38 -0.50 -4.46
N HIS A 102 23.66 -1.52 -4.91
CA HIS A 102 22.70 -1.41 -6.01
C HIS A 102 21.27 -1.62 -5.50
N MET A 103 20.43 -0.62 -5.74
CA MET A 103 18.99 -0.67 -5.46
C MET A 103 18.30 -1.44 -6.57
N PRO A 104 17.73 -2.63 -6.31
CA PRO A 104 17.20 -3.46 -7.38
C PRO A 104 15.87 -2.93 -7.91
N LYS A 105 15.58 -3.27 -9.17
CA LYS A 105 14.25 -3.08 -9.76
C LYS A 105 13.17 -3.73 -8.89
N GLY A 106 12.07 -3.02 -8.66
CA GLY A 106 10.96 -3.47 -7.83
C GLY A 106 11.12 -3.16 -6.34
N ALA A 107 12.27 -2.65 -5.89
CA ALA A 107 12.44 -2.22 -4.50
C ALA A 107 11.44 -1.10 -4.16
N ARG A 108 10.84 -1.22 -2.96
CA ARG A 108 9.91 -0.23 -2.41
C ARG A 108 10.67 0.76 -1.55
N VAL A 109 10.50 2.04 -1.85
CA VAL A 109 11.17 3.13 -1.15
C VAL A 109 10.18 4.22 -0.76
N GLU A 110 10.48 4.96 0.30
CA GLU A 110 9.76 6.16 0.71
C GLU A 110 10.62 7.39 0.43
N TRP A 111 10.05 8.42 -0.18
CA TRP A 111 10.72 9.66 -0.60
C TRP A 111 9.71 10.78 -0.80
N ASP A 112 9.92 11.90 -0.12
CA ASP A 112 9.09 13.10 -0.29
C ASP A 112 9.75 14.07 -1.29
N PRO A 113 9.17 14.26 -2.50
CA PRO A 113 9.71 15.21 -3.47
C PRO A 113 9.52 16.67 -3.07
N ALA A 114 8.61 17.00 -2.14
CA ALA A 114 8.35 18.36 -1.68
C ALA A 114 9.38 18.81 -0.62
N ASP A 115 9.99 17.89 0.11
CA ASP A 115 11.07 18.22 1.07
C ASP A 115 12.39 18.47 0.33
N SER A 116 12.80 19.74 0.26
CA SER A 116 14.06 20.15 -0.38
C SER A 116 15.30 19.48 0.23
N ASN A 117 15.26 19.02 1.48
CA ASN A 117 16.39 18.34 2.12
C ASN A 117 16.56 16.90 1.61
N LEU A 118 15.51 16.29 1.07
CA LEU A 118 15.53 14.97 0.48
C LEU A 118 15.84 15.00 -1.02
N ASN A 119 16.19 16.16 -1.55
CA ASN A 119 16.45 16.40 -2.96
C ASN A 119 17.87 16.93 -3.16
N ALA A 120 18.55 16.43 -4.19
CA ALA A 120 19.85 16.93 -4.60
C ALA A 120 19.99 16.87 -6.13
N THR A 121 20.78 17.77 -6.70
CA THR A 121 21.19 17.69 -8.11
C THR A 121 22.68 17.35 -8.13
N GLY A 122 23.02 16.22 -8.77
CA GLY A 122 24.42 15.82 -8.91
C GLY A 122 25.14 16.64 -9.99
N ASN A 123 26.48 16.56 -10.01
CA ASN A 123 27.31 17.25 -11.01
C ASN A 123 26.97 16.84 -12.46
N ASN A 124 26.42 15.64 -12.64
CA ASN A 124 25.90 15.11 -13.90
C ASN A 124 24.53 15.68 -14.31
N LYS A 125 24.02 16.70 -13.60
CA LYS A 125 22.69 17.33 -13.78
C LYS A 125 21.52 16.37 -13.57
N ARG A 126 21.75 15.20 -12.97
CA ARG A 126 20.70 14.23 -12.62
C ARG A 126 20.07 14.62 -11.29
N LYS A 127 18.79 14.33 -11.11
CA LYS A 127 18.09 14.54 -9.83
C LYS A 127 18.22 13.29 -8.96
N TYR A 128 18.64 13.51 -7.72
CA TYR A 128 18.77 12.49 -6.70
C TYR A 128 17.78 12.74 -5.58
N GLY A 129 17.20 11.66 -5.07
CA GLY A 129 16.33 11.65 -3.91
C GLY A 129 16.97 10.84 -2.78
N LEU A 130 16.88 11.32 -1.54
CA LEU A 130 17.24 10.55 -0.36
C LEU A 130 16.04 9.69 0.03
N VAL A 131 16.11 8.41 -0.32
CA VAL A 131 14.98 7.49 -0.19
C VAL A 131 15.20 6.52 0.98
N ALA A 132 14.16 6.25 1.76
CA ALA A 132 14.17 5.23 2.81
C ALA A 132 13.75 3.88 2.23
N LEU A 133 14.62 2.87 2.29
CA LEU A 133 14.32 1.53 1.78
C LEU A 133 13.29 0.84 2.69
N LYS A 134 12.12 0.48 2.13
CA LYS A 134 11.05 -0.20 2.88
C LYS A 134 11.06 -1.71 2.66
N GLY A 135 11.36 -2.16 1.44
CA GLY A 135 11.34 -3.57 1.12
C GLY A 135 12.06 -3.89 -0.19
N LEU A 136 12.59 -5.10 -0.25
CA LEU A 136 13.25 -5.67 -1.43
C LEU A 136 12.32 -6.70 -2.08
N PRO A 137 12.44 -6.92 -3.40
CA PRO A 137 11.75 -8.02 -4.07
C PRO A 137 12.19 -9.38 -3.51
N GLU A 138 11.30 -10.37 -3.56
CA GLU A 138 11.64 -11.77 -3.26
C GLU A 138 12.79 -12.24 -4.17
N ASP A 139 13.67 -13.10 -3.64
CA ASP A 139 14.84 -13.67 -4.32
C ASP A 139 15.94 -12.71 -4.79
N THR A 140 15.91 -11.45 -4.34
CA THR A 140 16.96 -10.49 -4.68
C THR A 140 17.98 -10.34 -3.54
N SER A 141 19.20 -10.84 -3.75
CA SER A 141 20.32 -10.57 -2.86
C SER A 141 20.80 -9.12 -3.06
N SER A 142 20.65 -8.28 -2.04
CA SER A 142 21.14 -6.90 -2.02
C SER A 142 21.97 -6.65 -0.76
N THR A 143 23.01 -5.84 -0.88
CA THR A 143 23.81 -5.36 0.25
C THR A 143 23.11 -4.24 1.04
N LEU A 144 21.98 -3.74 0.53
CA LEU A 144 21.23 -2.65 1.14
C LEU A 144 20.32 -3.17 2.25
N THR A 145 20.24 -2.42 3.35
CA THR A 145 19.45 -2.81 4.53
C THR A 145 18.11 -2.07 4.53
N PRO A 146 16.97 -2.78 4.58
CA PRO A 146 15.67 -2.15 4.84
C PRO A 146 15.70 -1.30 6.12
N GLY A 147 15.02 -0.15 6.10
CA GLY A 147 15.02 0.85 7.17
C GLY A 147 16.14 1.89 7.07
N LYS A 148 17.18 1.66 6.26
CA LYS A 148 18.21 2.67 5.98
C LYS A 148 17.82 3.59 4.83
N ARG A 149 18.47 4.76 4.79
CA ARG A 149 18.31 5.77 3.75
C ARG A 149 19.49 5.76 2.78
N TYR A 150 19.18 5.99 1.51
CA TYR A 150 20.15 5.99 0.42
C TYR A 150 19.81 7.07 -0.60
N TRP A 151 20.83 7.72 -1.15
CA TRP A 151 20.63 8.58 -2.33
C TRP A 151 20.54 7.71 -3.57
N VAL A 152 19.47 7.87 -4.35
CA VAL A 152 19.29 7.21 -5.66
C VAL A 152 18.82 8.23 -6.69
N VAL A 153 18.98 7.91 -7.96
CA VAL A 153 18.48 8.77 -9.04
C VAL A 153 16.97 8.62 -9.17
N VAL A 154 16.26 9.75 -9.19
CA VAL A 154 14.78 9.79 -9.18
C VAL A 154 14.16 10.40 -10.44
N ASP A 155 14.97 10.99 -11.32
CA ASP A 155 14.50 11.54 -12.60
C ASP A 155 14.18 10.46 -13.65
N ASN A 156 13.74 10.87 -14.85
CA ASN A 156 13.58 10.01 -16.03
C ASN A 156 12.79 8.71 -15.77
N ASN A 157 11.75 8.78 -14.94
CA ASN A 157 10.93 7.64 -14.55
C ASN A 157 11.73 6.47 -13.92
N ASN A 158 12.88 6.75 -13.30
CA ASN A 158 13.66 5.75 -12.54
C ASN A 158 12.90 5.25 -11.31
N ILE A 159 11.94 6.04 -10.83
CA ILE A 159 10.94 5.65 -9.85
C ILE A 159 9.54 5.98 -10.36
N LYS A 160 8.55 5.23 -9.88
CA LYS A 160 7.12 5.54 -10.06
C LYS A 160 6.42 5.42 -8.72
N SER A 161 5.35 6.16 -8.52
CA SER A 161 4.51 6.02 -7.32
C SER A 161 4.20 4.55 -7.10
N ALA A 162 4.46 4.08 -5.89
CA ALA A 162 4.07 2.74 -5.52
C ALA A 162 2.54 2.68 -5.64
N PRO A 163 1.98 1.59 -6.16
CA PRO A 163 0.55 1.36 -5.96
C PRO A 163 0.30 1.48 -4.47
N GLY A 164 -0.73 2.24 -4.09
CA GLY A 164 -1.23 2.32 -2.71
C GLY A 164 -1.07 0.97 -2.05
N ALA A 165 -0.44 0.91 -0.87
CA ALA A 165 -0.15 -0.36 -0.18
C ALA A 165 -1.45 -0.95 0.35
N GLY A 166 -2.34 -1.30 -0.57
CA GLY A 166 -3.57 -1.98 -0.32
C GLY A 166 -3.33 -3.39 0.18
N PRO A 167 -4.41 -4.06 0.57
CA PRO A 167 -4.35 -5.40 1.11
C PRO A 167 -3.66 -6.36 0.14
N GLY A 168 -3.01 -7.40 0.69
CA GLY A 168 -2.11 -8.28 -0.07
C GLY A 168 -2.75 -8.91 -1.31
N TRP A 169 -4.05 -9.18 -1.27
CA TRP A 169 -4.83 -9.75 -2.37
C TRP A 169 -4.96 -8.82 -3.59
N TRP A 170 -4.73 -7.50 -3.45
CA TRP A 170 -4.69 -6.56 -4.59
C TRP A 170 -3.52 -6.81 -5.53
N ARG A 171 -2.46 -7.49 -5.09
CA ARG A 171 -1.31 -7.84 -5.96
C ARG A 171 -1.74 -8.68 -7.16
N GLN A 172 -2.83 -9.44 -7.04
CA GLN A 172 -3.37 -10.25 -8.13
C GLN A 172 -4.20 -9.45 -9.13
N LEU A 173 -4.43 -8.15 -8.87
CA LEU A 173 -5.23 -7.23 -9.68
C LEU A 173 -4.44 -6.02 -10.22
N LEU A 174 -3.19 -5.86 -9.77
CA LEU A 174 -2.31 -4.75 -10.13
C LEU A 174 -1.21 -5.24 -11.09
N PRO A 175 -0.78 -4.44 -12.08
CA PRO A 175 0.26 -4.85 -13.03
C PRO A 175 1.50 -5.42 -12.33
N PRO A 176 2.04 -6.58 -12.79
CA PRO A 176 1.81 -7.25 -14.08
C PRO A 176 0.66 -8.30 -14.07
N ALA A 177 -0.30 -8.21 -13.15
CA ALA A 177 -1.41 -9.15 -13.07
C ALA A 177 -2.19 -9.32 -14.39
N LYS A 178 -2.70 -10.54 -14.59
CA LYS A 178 -3.55 -10.91 -15.73
C LYS A 178 -4.95 -10.27 -15.64
N GLU A 179 -5.43 -10.06 -14.42
CA GLU A 179 -6.70 -9.38 -14.15
C GLU A 179 -6.43 -7.92 -13.78
N VAL A 180 -7.19 -7.01 -14.38
CA VAL A 180 -7.11 -5.58 -14.08
C VAL A 180 -8.14 -5.24 -13.01
N MET A 181 -7.72 -4.53 -11.97
CA MET A 181 -8.62 -4.01 -10.94
C MET A 181 -9.77 -3.19 -11.57
N VAL A 182 -11.01 -3.60 -11.33
CA VAL A 182 -12.21 -2.87 -11.77
C VAL A 182 -12.77 -2.08 -10.60
N PHE A 183 -12.83 -0.76 -10.75
CA PHE A 183 -13.38 0.13 -9.72
C PHE A 183 -14.91 0.25 -9.80
N ASP A 184 -15.51 0.55 -8.64
CA ASP A 184 -16.92 0.95 -8.46
C ASP A 184 -17.97 -0.08 -8.90
N LYS A 185 -17.55 -1.31 -9.20
CA LYS A 185 -18.42 -2.43 -9.58
C LYS A 185 -18.15 -3.65 -8.72
N THR A 186 -19.18 -4.46 -8.53
CA THR A 186 -19.04 -5.79 -7.94
C THR A 186 -18.44 -6.73 -8.99
N VAL A 187 -17.33 -7.36 -8.64
CA VAL A 187 -16.63 -8.35 -9.46
C VAL A 187 -16.70 -9.69 -8.75
N SER A 188 -17.20 -10.70 -9.47
CA SER A 188 -17.10 -12.11 -9.07
C SER A 188 -15.90 -12.72 -9.75
N LEU A 189 -15.02 -13.35 -8.98
CA LEU A 189 -13.79 -13.94 -9.48
C LEU A 189 -14.07 -15.35 -10.02
N SER A 190 -13.70 -15.60 -11.27
CA SER A 190 -13.71 -16.96 -11.83
C SER A 190 -12.60 -17.82 -11.23
N SER A 191 -11.48 -17.21 -10.83
CA SER A 191 -10.40 -17.86 -10.08
C SER A 191 -10.24 -17.16 -8.72
N PRO A 192 -10.68 -17.77 -7.62
CA PRO A 192 -10.56 -17.17 -6.30
C PRO A 192 -9.11 -16.91 -5.89
N PHE A 193 -8.88 -15.87 -5.09
CA PHE A 193 -7.55 -15.53 -4.58
C PHE A 193 -7.35 -16.07 -3.17
N ALA A 194 -6.37 -16.95 -2.98
CA ALA A 194 -6.06 -17.49 -1.65
C ALA A 194 -5.65 -16.36 -0.68
N ILE A 195 -6.17 -16.43 0.54
CA ILE A 195 -5.84 -15.54 1.65
C ILE A 195 -5.60 -16.34 2.92
N LYS A 196 -4.50 -16.06 3.62
CA LYS A 196 -4.14 -16.76 4.85
C LYS A 196 -4.75 -16.10 6.07
N ALA A 197 -4.97 -16.92 7.09
CA ALA A 197 -5.23 -16.43 8.42
C ALA A 197 -4.17 -15.40 8.85
N GLY A 198 -4.60 -14.19 9.23
CA GLY A 198 -3.72 -13.09 9.60
C GLY A 198 -3.39 -12.10 8.47
N ASP A 199 -3.69 -12.43 7.22
CA ASP A 199 -3.50 -11.52 6.10
C ASP A 199 -4.46 -10.32 6.17
N PRO A 200 -4.01 -9.11 5.81
CA PRO A 200 -4.88 -7.94 5.80
C PRO A 200 -5.90 -7.98 4.67
N ILE A 201 -7.18 -7.83 5.02
CA ILE A 201 -8.29 -7.71 4.06
C ILE A 201 -8.43 -6.28 3.53
N GLY A 202 -8.12 -5.28 4.37
CA GLY A 202 -8.18 -3.86 4.07
C GLY A 202 -8.26 -3.00 5.34
N HIS A 203 -8.16 -1.69 5.18
CA HIS A 203 -8.49 -0.68 6.18
C HIS A 203 -10.00 -0.43 6.22
N MET A 204 -10.53 -0.05 7.38
CA MET A 204 -11.89 0.48 7.49
C MET A 204 -11.96 1.86 6.84
N GLY A 205 -12.96 2.06 5.98
CA GLY A 205 -13.26 3.35 5.38
C GLY A 205 -14.00 4.27 6.34
N TYR A 206 -13.93 5.56 6.07
CA TYR A 206 -14.75 6.55 6.77
C TYR A 206 -16.25 6.36 6.49
N TYR A 207 -17.05 6.65 7.51
CA TYR A 207 -18.50 6.71 7.44
C TYR A 207 -18.99 7.96 8.17
N GLN A 208 -19.70 8.84 7.46
CA GLN A 208 -20.34 10.02 8.04
C GLN A 208 -21.84 9.75 8.22
N ALA A 209 -22.32 9.82 9.46
CA ALA A 209 -23.73 9.70 9.79
C ALA A 209 -24.40 11.08 9.88
N PRO A 210 -25.67 11.21 9.46
CA PRO A 210 -26.48 12.39 9.75
C PRO A 210 -26.53 12.67 11.25
N LYS A 211 -26.49 13.95 11.64
CA LYS A 211 -26.70 14.39 13.02
C LYS A 211 -27.59 15.61 13.04
N ASP A 212 -28.49 15.65 14.02
CA ASP A 212 -29.30 16.83 14.30
C ASP A 212 -28.40 17.99 14.77
N GLY A 213 -28.30 19.03 13.94
CA GLY A 213 -27.97 20.39 14.38
C GLY A 213 -26.51 20.86 14.41
N VAL A 214 -25.47 20.02 14.46
CA VAL A 214 -24.07 20.50 14.43
C VAL A 214 -23.13 19.48 13.77
N MET A 215 -22.40 19.92 12.73
CA MET A 215 -21.33 19.17 12.07
C MET A 215 -20.18 18.90 13.04
N ARG A 216 -20.23 17.76 13.74
CA ARG A 216 -19.07 17.16 14.40
C ARG A 216 -18.61 16.00 13.53
N ARG A 217 -17.31 15.94 13.19
CA ARG A 217 -16.67 14.70 12.73
C ARG A 217 -16.79 13.69 13.85
N ASP A 218 -17.89 12.95 13.87
CA ASP A 218 -18.04 11.84 14.79
C ASP A 218 -17.22 10.69 14.26
N ILE A 219 -15.94 10.75 14.62
CA ILE A 219 -15.16 9.55 14.82
C ILE A 219 -15.89 8.82 15.96
N ARG A 220 -16.92 8.03 15.65
CA ARG A 220 -17.23 6.85 16.44
C ARG A 220 -16.15 5.81 16.12
N CYS A 221 -14.93 6.16 16.52
CA CYS A 221 -13.97 5.18 16.93
C CYS A 221 -14.59 4.50 18.15
N ILE A 222 -14.69 3.18 18.08
CA ILE A 222 -14.10 2.42 19.17
C ILE A 222 -12.61 2.83 19.16
N SER A 223 -12.25 3.74 20.08
CA SER A 223 -10.90 4.27 20.39
C SER A 223 -10.05 4.96 19.30
N ASN A 224 -9.55 6.15 19.67
CA ASN A 224 -8.40 6.84 19.07
C ASN A 224 -7.26 5.89 18.66
N ALA A 225 -6.47 6.37 17.68
CA ALA A 225 -5.12 5.93 17.26
C ALA A 225 -5.05 5.20 15.90
N ARG A 226 -4.06 5.63 15.11
CA ARG A 226 -3.27 4.82 14.16
C ARG A 226 -4.00 3.69 13.44
N ALA A 227 -4.23 3.88 12.14
CA ALA A 227 -4.27 2.83 11.12
C ALA A 227 -4.68 1.44 11.66
N TRP A 228 -5.95 1.24 11.98
CA TRP A 228 -6.48 -0.09 12.21
C TRP A 228 -6.61 -0.77 10.84
N MET A 229 -5.50 -1.36 10.39
CA MET A 229 -5.56 -2.49 9.47
C MET A 229 -6.49 -3.52 10.13
N ILE A 230 -7.49 -4.03 9.42
CA ILE A 230 -8.19 -5.23 9.89
C ILE A 230 -7.19 -6.38 9.74
N THR A 231 -6.27 -6.45 10.69
CA THR A 231 -5.48 -7.64 10.94
C THR A 231 -6.33 -8.51 11.83
N TRP A 232 -6.66 -9.65 11.28
CA TRP A 232 -7.34 -10.71 11.96
C TRP A 232 -6.59 -11.09 13.24
N LYS A 233 -7.19 -10.81 14.40
CA LYS A 233 -6.69 -11.19 15.72
C LYS A 233 -7.78 -11.92 16.49
N ASN A 234 -7.41 -13.06 17.06
CA ASN A 234 -8.26 -13.84 17.94
C ASN A 234 -8.73 -13.02 19.15
N SER A 235 -9.98 -13.28 19.56
CA SER A 235 -10.41 -13.21 20.95
C SER A 235 -9.89 -14.45 21.69
#